data_AF-A0A0N1J2A6-F1
#
_entry.id   AF-A0A0N1J2A6-F1
#
_cell.length_a   1.000
_cell.length_b   1.000
_cell.length_c   1.000
_cell.angle_alpha   90.00
_cell.angle_beta   90.00
_cell.angle_gamma   90.00
#
_symmetry.space_group_name_H-M   'P 1'
#
loop_
_entity.id
_entity.type
_entity.pdbx_description
1 polymer ?
#
loop_
_entity_poly.entity_id
_entity_poly.type
_entity_poly.pdbx_seq_one_letter_code
_entity_poly.pdbx_strand_id
1 'polypeptide(L)'
;MSTASASSKPIVFYDIAARPPVEKNCFSPNPWKSRLALNFKGVPYSTSWVALPDIAKTLDFDFKHPYILVPLSECRDSEFPEYAKFNMNIDAAFTAHTQLAVQGMPFDPATEELSKAEFVRRAGVKQWDDFALDGEAREKLMESFRETLGGLAKLFSRDASGPFLLGTTVSYADMMVGAWLRMMYATMPEDEWKQVTTWHDGIFGQLHDALNAYADVK
;
A
#
# COMPACT_ATOMS: atom_id res chain seq x y z
N MET A 1 -6.25 44.08 15.21
CA MET A 1 -4.89 43.53 15.01
C MET A 1 -5.01 42.33 14.10
N SER A 2 -4.40 42.38 12.92
CA SER A 2 -4.41 41.30 11.94
C SER A 2 -3.39 40.25 12.39
N THR A 3 -3.85 39.03 12.71
CA THR A 3 -2.96 37.89 12.87
C THR A 3 -2.54 37.44 11.49
N ALA A 4 -1.33 37.83 11.07
CA ALA A 4 -0.69 37.24 9.90
C ALA A 4 -0.59 35.73 10.14
N SER A 5 -1.41 34.97 9.40
CA SER A 5 -1.26 33.52 9.29
C SER A 5 0.15 33.27 8.78
N ALA A 6 0.99 32.65 9.60
CA ALA A 6 2.28 32.16 9.14
C ALA A 6 1.99 31.16 8.02
N SER A 7 2.33 31.54 6.78
CA SER A 7 2.35 30.62 5.64
C SER A 7 3.34 29.50 6.01
N SER A 8 2.82 28.40 6.56
CA SER A 8 3.60 27.19 6.75
C SER A 8 4.03 26.72 5.38
N LYS A 9 5.34 26.48 5.20
CA LYS A 9 5.84 25.87 3.96
C LYS A 9 5.04 24.58 3.71
N PRO A 10 4.54 24.35 2.48
CA PRO A 10 3.80 23.14 2.17
C PRO A 10 4.65 21.91 2.47
N ILE A 11 4.01 20.82 2.89
CA ILE A 11 4.70 19.56 3.17
C ILE A 11 5.36 19.08 1.88
N VAL A 12 6.62 18.65 1.97
CA VAL A 12 7.26 17.87 0.90
C VAL A 12 6.98 16.41 1.19
N PHE A 13 6.12 15.79 0.39
CA PHE A 13 5.78 14.39 0.50
C PHE A 13 6.70 13.57 -0.38
N TYR A 14 7.51 12.69 0.21
CA TYR A 14 8.40 11.82 -0.56
C TYR A 14 7.68 10.53 -0.94
N ASP A 15 7.65 10.21 -2.22
CA ASP A 15 7.07 8.99 -2.78
C ASP A 15 8.08 8.28 -3.69
N ILE A 16 7.85 7.01 -3.95
CA ILE A 16 8.73 6.14 -4.73
C ILE A 16 8.45 6.37 -6.22
N ALA A 17 9.49 6.73 -6.96
CA ALA A 17 9.42 6.90 -8.41
C ALA A 17 9.09 5.55 -9.07
N ALA A 18 7.99 5.55 -9.84
CA ALA A 18 7.61 4.47 -10.74
C ALA A 18 7.99 4.82 -12.18
N ARG A 19 7.59 3.99 -13.14
CA ARG A 19 7.68 4.30 -14.57
C ARG A 19 7.05 5.66 -14.87
N PRO A 20 7.68 6.54 -15.65
CA PRO A 20 7.04 7.77 -16.12
C PRO A 20 5.81 7.49 -17.02
N PRO A 21 4.75 8.33 -16.98
CA PRO A 21 4.53 9.42 -16.03
C PRO A 21 4.20 8.87 -14.63
N VAL A 22 4.95 9.33 -13.62
CA VAL A 22 4.91 8.80 -12.25
C VAL A 22 3.55 8.97 -11.59
N GLU A 23 2.81 10.01 -11.95
CA GLU A 23 1.49 10.34 -11.44
C GLU A 23 0.44 9.30 -11.84
N LYS A 24 0.68 8.56 -12.92
CA LYS A 24 -0.20 7.47 -13.39
C LYS A 24 0.22 6.11 -12.85
N ASN A 25 1.50 5.95 -12.55
CA ASN A 25 2.10 4.65 -12.26
C ASN A 25 2.46 4.47 -10.77
N CYS A 26 2.35 5.48 -9.92
CA CYS A 26 2.67 5.34 -8.49
C CYS A 26 1.77 4.30 -7.81
N PHE A 27 2.39 3.29 -7.19
CA PHE A 27 1.69 2.10 -6.71
C PHE A 27 2.08 1.70 -5.28
N SER A 28 3.06 2.37 -4.67
CA SER A 28 3.64 1.93 -3.41
C SER A 28 2.66 2.11 -2.24
N PRO A 29 2.34 1.06 -1.47
CA PRO A 29 1.25 1.10 -0.49
C PRO A 29 1.58 2.04 0.69
N ASN A 30 2.82 2.02 1.19
CA ASN A 30 3.18 2.87 2.34
C ASN A 30 3.08 4.38 2.06
N PRO A 31 3.62 4.90 0.94
CA PRO A 31 3.31 6.26 0.51
C PRO A 31 1.81 6.51 0.30
N TRP A 32 1.08 5.58 -0.32
CA TRP A 32 -0.37 5.72 -0.54
C TRP A 32 -1.16 5.93 0.77
N LYS A 33 -0.78 5.29 1.88
CA LYS A 33 -1.39 5.53 3.21
C LYS A 33 -1.32 7.01 3.59
N SER A 34 -0.13 7.60 3.44
CA SER A 34 0.10 9.02 3.75
C SER A 34 -0.61 9.93 2.76
N ARG A 35 -0.57 9.60 1.47
CA ARG A 35 -1.23 10.37 0.40
C ARG A 35 -2.73 10.47 0.62
N LEU A 36 -3.40 9.34 0.90
CA LEU A 36 -4.83 9.29 1.20
C LEU A 36 -5.16 10.15 2.43
N ALA A 37 -4.35 10.06 3.50
CA ALA A 37 -4.56 10.84 4.73
C ALA A 37 -4.40 12.34 4.51
N LEU A 38 -3.35 12.77 3.79
CA LEU A 38 -3.10 14.17 3.46
C LEU A 38 -4.23 14.75 2.59
N ASN A 39 -4.66 13.99 1.58
CA ASN A 39 -5.76 14.39 0.70
C ASN A 39 -7.09 14.46 1.44
N PHE A 40 -7.40 13.46 2.29
CA PHE A 40 -8.59 13.47 3.13
C PHE A 40 -8.64 14.69 4.07
N LYS A 41 -7.50 15.09 4.64
CA LYS A 41 -7.42 16.27 5.50
C LYS A 41 -7.31 17.59 4.74
N GLY A 42 -7.23 17.57 3.41
CA GLY A 42 -7.06 18.76 2.58
C GLY A 42 -5.74 19.50 2.85
N VAL A 43 -4.71 18.81 3.35
CA VAL A 43 -3.43 19.42 3.67
C VAL A 43 -2.66 19.72 2.38
N PRO A 44 -2.17 20.95 2.15
CA PRO A 44 -1.33 21.25 0.99
C PRO A 44 0.04 20.56 1.07
N TYR A 45 0.42 19.86 0.01
CA TYR A 45 1.74 19.25 -0.14
C TYR A 45 2.15 19.20 -1.62
N SER A 46 3.44 18.96 -1.86
CA SER A 46 4.01 18.62 -3.17
C SER A 46 4.70 17.26 -3.10
N THR A 47 4.59 16.44 -4.14
CA THR A 47 5.33 15.17 -4.19
C THR A 47 6.77 15.37 -4.69
N SER A 48 7.75 14.82 -3.96
CA SER A 48 9.12 14.62 -4.44
C SER A 48 9.32 13.13 -4.70
N TRP A 49 9.67 12.78 -5.93
CA TRP A 49 9.84 11.40 -6.35
C TRP A 49 11.27 10.92 -6.09
N VAL A 50 11.41 9.77 -5.43
CA VAL A 50 12.70 9.18 -5.06
C VAL A 50 12.82 7.81 -5.70
N ALA A 51 13.91 7.55 -6.41
CA ALA A 51 14.18 6.22 -6.94
C ALA A 51 14.28 5.20 -5.81
N LEU A 52 13.64 4.04 -5.96
CA LEU A 52 13.62 2.99 -4.93
C LEU A 52 15.03 2.63 -4.40
N PRO A 53 16.09 2.51 -5.24
CA PRO A 53 17.44 2.20 -4.77
C PRO A 53 18.10 3.32 -3.94
N ASP A 54 17.60 4.55 -4.01
CA ASP A 54 18.19 5.72 -3.33
C ASP A 54 17.55 6.01 -1.97
N ILE A 55 16.39 5.41 -1.68
CA ILE A 55 15.72 5.55 -0.37
C ILE A 55 16.63 5.06 0.76
N ALA A 56 17.26 3.90 0.59
CA ALA A 56 18.17 3.32 1.58
C ALA A 56 19.45 4.14 1.79
N LYS A 57 19.86 4.94 0.80
CA LYS A 57 21.06 5.79 0.88
C LYS A 57 20.82 7.10 1.62
N THR A 58 19.56 7.50 1.76
CA THR A 58 19.18 8.83 2.29
C THR A 58 18.72 8.77 3.76
N LEU A 59 18.41 7.58 4.28
CA LEU A 59 17.83 7.35 5.61
C LEU A 59 18.60 6.23 6.35
N ASP A 60 19.89 6.44 6.61
CA ASP A 60 20.84 5.42 7.11
C ASP A 60 20.79 5.13 8.63
N PHE A 61 19.59 5.17 9.22
CA PHE A 61 19.39 4.76 10.61
C PHE A 61 19.14 3.23 10.70
N ASP A 62 20.17 2.47 11.06
CA ASP A 62 20.09 1.01 11.27
C ASP A 62 19.91 0.68 12.76
N PHE A 63 18.75 0.14 13.12
CA PHE A 63 18.49 -0.43 14.45
C PHE A 63 18.06 -1.89 14.30
N LYS A 64 18.96 -2.81 14.66
CA LYS A 64 18.81 -4.25 14.40
C LYS A 64 17.85 -4.92 15.38
N HIS A 65 16.72 -5.39 14.85
CA HIS A 65 15.75 -6.19 15.59
C HIS A 65 15.91 -7.69 15.33
N PRO A 66 16.23 -8.49 16.36
CA PRO A 66 16.49 -9.93 16.18
C PRO A 66 15.23 -10.79 15.87
N TYR A 67 14.05 -10.20 15.68
CA TYR A 67 12.78 -10.95 15.56
C TYR A 67 11.89 -10.57 14.35
N ILE A 68 12.38 -9.78 13.40
CA ILE A 68 11.53 -9.20 12.34
C ILE A 68 12.06 -9.57 10.95
N LEU A 69 11.35 -10.44 10.23
CA LEU A 69 11.69 -10.92 8.88
C LEU A 69 11.14 -10.01 7.75
N VAL A 70 10.33 -8.99 8.06
CA VAL A 70 9.72 -8.06 7.09
C VAL A 70 9.79 -6.65 7.67
N PRO A 71 10.17 -5.59 6.93
CA PRO A 71 10.27 -4.23 7.47
C PRO A 71 8.87 -3.68 7.78
N LEU A 72 8.35 -4.00 8.96
CA LEU A 72 7.13 -3.45 9.51
C LEU A 72 7.52 -2.44 10.58
N SER A 73 6.90 -1.26 10.53
CA SER A 73 6.99 -0.26 11.58
C SER A 73 6.72 -0.91 12.93
N GLU A 74 7.71 -0.97 13.80
CA GLU A 74 7.50 -1.43 15.16
C GLU A 74 6.48 -0.54 15.87
N CYS A 75 5.55 -1.19 16.55
CA CYS A 75 4.69 -0.53 17.52
C CYS A 75 5.52 -0.19 18.76
N ARG A 76 6.23 0.94 18.76
CA ARG A 76 6.76 1.56 19.99
C ARG A 76 5.66 2.39 20.60
N ASP A 77 5.39 2.18 21.90
CA ASP A 77 4.52 3.00 22.78
C ASP A 77 3.60 3.96 22.02
N SER A 78 2.71 3.37 21.22
CA SER A 78 1.75 4.10 20.43
C SER A 78 0.66 4.55 21.39
N GLU A 79 0.24 5.81 21.32
CA GLU A 79 -0.98 6.28 21.97
C GLU A 79 -2.21 5.43 21.55
N PHE A 80 -2.11 4.75 20.40
CA PHE A 80 -3.14 3.89 19.80
C PHE A 80 -2.54 2.52 19.39
N PRO A 81 -2.26 1.61 20.33
CA PRO A 81 -1.58 0.34 20.05
C PRO A 81 -2.40 -0.58 19.12
N GLU A 82 -3.73 -0.48 19.12
CA GLU A 82 -4.62 -1.26 18.27
C GLU A 82 -4.46 -0.88 16.79
N TYR A 83 -4.28 0.41 16.49
CA TYR A 83 -4.08 0.88 15.11
C TYR A 83 -2.75 0.43 14.54
N ALA A 84 -1.68 0.48 15.35
CA ALA A 84 -0.38 -0.01 14.94
C ALA A 84 -0.39 -1.53 14.72
N LYS A 85 -1.03 -2.29 15.63
CA LYS A 85 -1.26 -3.74 15.46
C LYS A 85 -2.08 -4.04 14.21
N PHE A 86 -3.13 -3.26 13.96
CA PHE A 86 -3.95 -3.40 12.76
C PHE A 86 -3.12 -3.15 11.50
N ASN A 87 -2.35 -2.05 11.43
CA ASN A 87 -1.46 -1.77 10.31
C ASN A 87 -0.47 -2.91 10.07
N MET A 88 0.19 -3.43 11.12
CA MET A 88 1.11 -4.56 11.00
C MET A 88 0.44 -5.80 10.41
N ASN A 89 -0.79 -6.10 10.84
CA ASN A 89 -1.54 -7.25 10.33
C ASN A 89 -1.96 -7.05 8.86
N ILE A 90 -2.38 -5.83 8.49
CA ILE A 90 -2.68 -5.50 7.08
C ILE A 90 -1.42 -5.65 6.23
N ASP A 91 -0.30 -5.07 6.67
CA ASP A 91 0.95 -5.17 5.92
C ASP A 91 1.42 -6.62 5.77
N ALA A 92 1.34 -7.42 6.83
CA ALA A 92 1.67 -8.85 6.76
C ALA A 92 0.74 -9.61 5.81
N ALA A 93 -0.57 -9.37 5.90
CA ALA A 93 -1.57 -10.03 5.07
C ALA A 93 -1.33 -9.77 3.58
N PHE A 94 -1.15 -8.51 3.15
CA PHE A 94 -0.90 -8.21 1.74
C PHE A 94 0.53 -8.56 1.28
N THR A 95 1.53 -8.43 2.16
CA THR A 95 2.91 -8.85 1.84
C THR A 95 2.97 -10.33 1.49
N ALA A 96 2.27 -11.19 2.22
CA ALA A 96 2.21 -12.63 1.96
C ALA A 96 1.65 -12.98 0.56
N HIS A 97 0.90 -12.06 -0.07
CA HIS A 97 0.28 -12.24 -1.38
C HIS A 97 0.91 -11.36 -2.47
N THR A 98 2.01 -10.65 -2.18
CA THR A 98 2.65 -9.72 -3.13
C THR A 98 3.13 -10.43 -4.40
N GLN A 99 3.39 -11.74 -4.36
CA GLN A 99 3.76 -12.50 -5.55
C GLN A 99 2.67 -12.49 -6.64
N LEU A 100 1.39 -12.29 -6.29
CA LEU A 100 0.30 -12.11 -7.28
C LEU A 100 0.49 -10.88 -8.18
N ALA A 101 1.20 -9.87 -7.67
CA ALA A 101 1.30 -8.52 -8.22
C ALA A 101 2.73 -8.14 -8.66
N VAL A 102 3.76 -8.80 -8.11
CA VAL A 102 5.17 -8.38 -8.24
C VAL A 102 5.65 -8.23 -9.68
N GLN A 103 5.18 -9.09 -10.60
CA GLN A 103 5.57 -9.04 -12.00
C GLN A 103 4.94 -7.87 -12.77
N GLY A 104 3.82 -7.32 -12.29
CA GLY A 104 3.16 -6.17 -12.91
C GLY A 104 3.57 -4.82 -12.33
N MET A 105 4.55 -4.78 -11.42
CA MET A 105 5.04 -3.52 -10.84
C MET A 105 5.65 -2.61 -11.92
N PRO A 106 5.17 -1.37 -12.10
CA PRO A 106 5.66 -0.47 -13.12
C PRO A 106 6.95 0.23 -12.66
N PHE A 107 8.06 -0.52 -12.58
CA PHE A 107 9.35 0.07 -12.22
C PHE A 107 9.82 1.11 -13.25
N ASP A 108 10.54 2.12 -12.77
CA ASP A 108 11.24 3.07 -13.63
C ASP A 108 12.31 2.31 -14.45
N PRO A 109 12.26 2.33 -15.80
CA PRO A 109 13.24 1.68 -16.64
C PRO A 109 14.70 2.06 -16.32
N ALA A 110 14.94 3.28 -15.82
CA ALA A 110 16.27 3.73 -15.45
C ALA A 110 16.83 3.03 -14.20
N THR A 111 15.96 2.48 -13.34
CA THR A 111 16.35 1.83 -12.07
C THR A 111 15.75 0.45 -11.89
N GLU A 112 15.16 -0.12 -12.94
CA GLU A 112 14.42 -1.39 -12.90
C GLU A 112 15.29 -2.54 -12.43
N GLU A 113 16.49 -2.70 -12.98
CA GLU A 113 17.41 -3.78 -12.59
C GLU A 113 17.83 -3.68 -11.11
N LEU A 114 18.12 -2.48 -10.63
CA LEU A 114 18.46 -2.25 -9.22
C LEU A 114 17.25 -2.51 -8.30
N SER A 115 16.05 -2.13 -8.75
CA SER A 115 14.81 -2.38 -8.02
C SER A 115 14.53 -3.87 -7.92
N LYS A 116 14.62 -4.61 -9.04
CA LYS A 116 14.48 -6.06 -9.08
C LYS A 116 15.50 -6.75 -8.17
N ALA A 117 16.77 -6.32 -8.19
CA ALA A 117 17.80 -6.84 -7.32
C ALA A 117 17.48 -6.65 -5.83
N GLU A 118 16.94 -5.48 -5.45
CA GLU A 118 16.51 -5.23 -4.06
C GLU A 118 15.33 -6.12 -3.65
N PHE A 119 14.38 -6.36 -4.55
CA PHE A 119 13.27 -7.29 -4.30
C PHE A 119 13.75 -8.73 -4.12
N VAL A 120 14.65 -9.20 -5.01
CA VAL A 120 15.28 -10.52 -4.89
C VAL A 120 15.98 -10.67 -3.54
N ARG A 121 16.77 -9.66 -3.15
CA ARG A 121 17.48 -9.62 -1.86
C ARG A 121 16.52 -9.66 -0.67
N ARG A 122 15.43 -8.88 -0.71
CA ARG A 122 14.43 -8.80 0.37
C ARG A 122 13.61 -10.08 0.53
N ALA A 123 13.23 -10.70 -0.59
CA ALA A 123 12.46 -11.93 -0.59
C ALA A 123 13.33 -13.17 -0.27
N GLY A 124 14.66 -13.05 -0.37
CA GLY A 124 15.58 -14.17 -0.17
C GLY A 124 15.53 -15.22 -1.29
N VAL A 125 15.03 -14.84 -2.46
CA VAL A 125 15.06 -15.67 -3.68
C VAL A 125 16.39 -15.48 -4.43
N LYS A 126 16.70 -16.32 -5.41
CA LYS A 126 17.99 -16.29 -6.10
C LYS A 126 18.01 -15.30 -7.26
N GLN A 127 16.90 -15.20 -7.96
CA GLN A 127 16.76 -14.38 -9.16
C GLN A 127 15.31 -13.90 -9.35
N TRP A 128 15.11 -12.92 -10.22
CA TRP A 128 13.79 -12.33 -10.47
C TRP A 128 12.77 -13.37 -10.98
N ASP A 129 13.21 -14.30 -11.82
CA ASP A 129 12.34 -15.34 -12.39
C ASP A 129 11.78 -16.30 -11.33
N ASP A 130 12.37 -16.39 -10.13
CA ASP A 130 11.84 -17.18 -9.02
C ASP A 130 10.50 -16.61 -8.49
N PHE A 131 10.14 -15.37 -8.84
CA PHE A 131 8.83 -14.80 -8.55
C PHE A 131 7.73 -15.29 -9.50
N ALA A 132 8.06 -15.98 -10.60
CA ALA A 132 7.08 -16.49 -11.54
C ALA A 132 6.01 -17.33 -10.82
N LEU A 133 4.75 -17.05 -11.15
CA LEU A 133 3.60 -17.65 -10.49
C LEU A 133 2.48 -17.83 -11.51
N ASP A 134 2.29 -19.08 -11.93
CA ASP A 134 1.30 -19.49 -12.92
C ASP A 134 0.56 -20.78 -12.50
N GLY A 135 -0.45 -21.15 -13.27
CA GLY A 135 -1.23 -22.38 -13.13
C GLY A 135 -1.76 -22.61 -11.70
N GLU A 136 -1.65 -23.86 -11.25
CA GLU A 136 -2.18 -24.30 -9.94
C GLU A 136 -1.57 -23.52 -8.76
N ALA A 137 -0.31 -23.10 -8.86
CA ALA A 137 0.34 -22.32 -7.80
C ALA A 137 -0.29 -20.92 -7.67
N ARG A 138 -0.59 -20.27 -8.80
CA ARG A 138 -1.29 -18.98 -8.84
C ARG A 138 -2.72 -19.09 -8.31
N GLU A 139 -3.46 -20.11 -8.74
CA GLU A 139 -4.82 -20.37 -8.26
C GLU A 139 -4.87 -20.57 -6.75
N LYS A 140 -3.93 -21.35 -6.19
CA LYS A 140 -3.80 -21.55 -4.73
C LYS A 140 -3.52 -20.25 -3.99
N LEU A 141 -2.63 -19.40 -4.52
CA LEU A 141 -2.32 -18.12 -3.87
C LEU A 141 -3.49 -17.13 -3.98
N MET A 142 -4.25 -17.15 -5.09
CA MET A 142 -5.48 -16.36 -5.24
C MET A 142 -6.56 -16.79 -4.25
N GLU A 143 -6.77 -18.10 -4.05
CA GLU A 143 -7.74 -18.57 -3.05
C GLU A 143 -7.27 -18.24 -1.63
N SER A 144 -5.97 -18.40 -1.32
CA SER A 144 -5.41 -17.98 -0.03
C SER A 144 -5.61 -16.48 0.23
N PHE A 145 -5.46 -15.65 -0.81
CA PHE A 145 -5.70 -14.22 -0.71
C PHE A 145 -7.18 -13.93 -0.45
N ARG A 146 -8.08 -14.61 -1.16
CA ARG A 146 -9.52 -14.52 -0.94
C ARG A 146 -9.91 -14.91 0.49
N GLU A 147 -9.42 -16.03 1.01
CA GLU A 147 -9.67 -16.47 2.38
C GLU A 147 -9.17 -15.43 3.41
N THR A 148 -7.96 -14.91 3.20
CA THR A 148 -7.35 -13.86 4.05
C THR A 148 -8.23 -12.61 4.07
N LEU A 149 -8.66 -12.14 2.90
CA LEU A 149 -9.58 -11.02 2.77
C LEU A 149 -10.94 -11.30 3.41
N GLY A 150 -11.39 -12.57 3.48
CA GLY A 150 -12.61 -12.95 4.18
C GLY A 150 -12.55 -12.71 5.68
N GLY A 151 -11.37 -12.88 6.30
CA GLY A 151 -11.15 -12.51 7.70
C GLY A 151 -11.30 -11.00 7.92
N LEU A 152 -10.75 -10.20 7.02
CA LEU A 152 -10.86 -8.73 7.05
C LEU A 152 -12.28 -8.25 6.71
N ALA A 153 -12.96 -8.91 5.77
CA ALA A 153 -14.32 -8.58 5.36
C ALA A 153 -15.30 -8.62 6.54
N LYS A 154 -15.17 -9.61 7.44
CA LYS A 154 -15.95 -9.69 8.68
C LYS A 154 -15.86 -8.44 9.55
N LEU A 155 -14.73 -7.72 9.51
CA LEU A 155 -14.56 -6.47 10.24
C LEU A 155 -15.35 -5.33 9.58
N PHE A 156 -15.28 -5.22 8.24
CA PHE A 156 -16.03 -4.24 7.45
C PHE A 156 -17.55 -4.48 7.48
N SER A 157 -17.99 -5.74 7.57
CA SER A 157 -19.42 -6.07 7.66
C SER A 157 -20.08 -5.72 9.01
N ARG A 158 -19.32 -5.21 10.00
CA ARG A 158 -19.90 -4.83 11.31
C ARG A 158 -20.84 -3.63 11.22
N ASP A 159 -20.57 -2.72 10.30
CA ASP A 159 -21.43 -1.59 9.98
C ASP A 159 -21.65 -1.53 8.47
N ALA A 160 -22.75 -2.12 8.01
CA ALA A 160 -23.09 -2.19 6.59
C ALA A 160 -23.73 -0.89 6.04
N SER A 161 -23.72 0.22 6.80
CA SER A 161 -24.30 1.48 6.34
C SER A 161 -23.48 2.19 5.26
N GLY A 162 -22.23 1.78 5.05
CA GLY A 162 -21.37 2.32 4.01
C GLY A 162 -20.12 1.48 3.78
N PRO A 163 -19.22 1.94 2.89
CA PRO A 163 -18.07 1.16 2.44
C PRO A 163 -16.89 1.15 3.41
N PHE A 164 -16.96 1.94 4.50
CA PHE A 164 -15.87 2.10 5.46
C PHE A 164 -16.10 1.28 6.72
N LEU A 165 -15.04 1.09 7.51
CA LEU A 165 -15.09 0.40 8.80
C LEU A 165 -16.09 1.02 9.79
N LEU A 166 -16.35 2.32 9.68
CA LEU A 166 -17.33 3.06 10.48
C LEU A 166 -18.54 3.44 9.62
N GLY A 167 -18.93 2.54 8.72
CA GLY A 167 -20.07 2.69 7.81
C GLY A 167 -19.83 3.80 6.79
N THR A 168 -20.47 4.95 7.00
CA THR A 168 -20.35 6.13 6.12
C THR A 168 -19.15 7.02 6.45
N THR A 169 -18.47 6.79 7.58
CA THR A 169 -17.35 7.62 8.03
C THR A 169 -16.02 6.96 7.67
N VAL A 170 -15.22 7.64 6.85
CA VAL A 170 -13.85 7.21 6.56
C VAL A 170 -12.94 7.38 7.78
N SER A 171 -12.09 6.39 8.01
CA SER A 171 -11.08 6.36 9.07
C SER A 171 -9.69 6.11 8.48
N TYR A 172 -8.64 6.30 9.30
CA TYR A 172 -7.28 5.99 8.86
C TYR A 172 -7.06 4.48 8.63
N ALA A 173 -7.81 3.62 9.33
CA ALA A 173 -7.76 2.17 9.11
C ALA A 173 -8.25 1.79 7.70
N ASP A 174 -9.24 2.51 7.15
CA ASP A 174 -9.68 2.33 5.77
C ASP A 174 -8.56 2.65 4.78
N MET A 175 -7.77 3.69 5.04
CA MET A 175 -6.63 4.10 4.21
C MET A 175 -5.49 3.09 4.25
N MET A 176 -5.26 2.42 5.38
CA MET A 176 -4.27 1.33 5.48
C MET A 176 -4.59 0.19 4.51
N VAL A 177 -5.86 -0.23 4.47
CA VAL A 177 -6.34 -1.27 3.56
C VAL A 177 -6.38 -0.76 2.12
N GLY A 178 -6.96 0.42 1.91
CA GLY A 178 -7.11 1.05 0.60
C GLY A 178 -5.80 1.30 -0.13
N ALA A 179 -4.74 1.64 0.60
CA ALA A 179 -3.42 1.82 0.01
C ALA A 179 -2.83 0.52 -0.57
N TRP A 180 -3.06 -0.61 0.09
CA TRP A 180 -2.70 -1.92 -0.45
C TRP A 180 -3.61 -2.33 -1.60
N LEU A 181 -4.92 -2.09 -1.51
CA LEU A 181 -5.84 -2.33 -2.63
C LEU A 181 -5.43 -1.53 -3.86
N ARG A 182 -4.96 -0.29 -3.69
CA ARG A 182 -4.46 0.55 -4.79
C ARG A 182 -3.19 -0.02 -5.41
N MET A 183 -2.28 -0.58 -4.61
CA MET A 183 -1.13 -1.31 -5.12
C MET A 183 -1.58 -2.51 -5.96
N MET A 184 -2.48 -3.34 -5.44
CA MET A 184 -2.97 -4.53 -6.15
C MET A 184 -3.67 -4.14 -7.45
N TYR A 185 -4.54 -3.12 -7.44
CA TYR A 185 -5.17 -2.57 -8.65
C TYR A 185 -4.16 -2.18 -9.72
N ALA A 186 -3.08 -1.50 -9.33
CA ALA A 186 -2.09 -0.98 -10.27
C ALA A 186 -1.16 -2.07 -10.84
N THR A 187 -1.13 -3.27 -10.26
CA THR A 187 -0.05 -4.25 -10.52
C THR A 187 -0.54 -5.67 -10.82
N MET A 188 -1.78 -6.02 -10.49
CA MET A 188 -2.38 -7.30 -10.87
C MET A 188 -2.89 -7.28 -12.32
N PRO A 189 -3.02 -8.46 -12.96
CA PRO A 189 -3.81 -8.60 -14.18
C PRO A 189 -5.23 -8.06 -14.01
N GLU A 190 -5.75 -7.38 -15.04
CA GLU A 190 -7.04 -6.66 -14.96
C GLU A 190 -8.22 -7.59 -14.65
N ASP A 191 -8.23 -8.78 -15.23
CA ASP A 191 -9.27 -9.80 -15.03
C ASP A 191 -9.25 -10.37 -13.61
N GLU A 192 -8.09 -10.54 -13.02
CA GLU A 192 -7.97 -10.98 -11.63
C GLU A 192 -8.32 -9.87 -10.64
N TRP A 193 -7.91 -8.63 -10.90
CA TRP A 193 -8.36 -7.51 -10.09
C TRP A 193 -9.89 -7.40 -10.12
N LYS A 194 -10.52 -7.54 -11.29
CA LYS A 194 -11.99 -7.61 -11.40
C LYS A 194 -12.57 -8.71 -10.51
N GLN A 195 -11.98 -9.90 -10.48
CA GLN A 195 -12.42 -10.96 -9.56
C GLN A 195 -12.30 -10.52 -8.09
N VAL A 196 -11.16 -9.97 -7.67
CA VAL A 196 -10.92 -9.49 -6.29
C VAL A 196 -11.99 -8.49 -5.87
N THR A 197 -12.39 -7.56 -6.75
CA THR A 197 -13.42 -6.55 -6.44
C THR A 197 -14.81 -7.13 -6.20
N THR A 198 -15.07 -8.39 -6.56
CA THR A 198 -16.37 -9.07 -6.37
C THR A 198 -16.40 -9.95 -5.12
N TRP A 199 -15.25 -10.25 -4.51
CA TRP A 199 -15.20 -11.13 -3.35
C TRP A 199 -15.87 -10.51 -2.13
N HIS A 200 -16.45 -11.38 -1.29
CA HIS A 200 -17.07 -11.00 -0.01
C HIS A 200 -18.07 -9.85 -0.19
N ASP A 201 -19.03 -10.04 -1.08
CA ASP A 201 -20.08 -9.05 -1.42
C ASP A 201 -19.55 -7.72 -1.97
N GLY A 202 -18.33 -7.75 -2.54
CA GLY A 202 -17.68 -6.61 -3.18
C GLY A 202 -17.15 -5.56 -2.21
N ILE A 203 -17.01 -5.89 -0.93
CA ILE A 203 -16.54 -4.96 0.13
C ILE A 203 -15.28 -4.21 -0.28
N PHE A 204 -14.26 -4.91 -0.78
CA PHE A 204 -12.98 -4.28 -1.11
C PHE A 204 -13.01 -3.52 -2.45
N GLY A 205 -13.89 -3.90 -3.38
CA GLY A 205 -14.18 -3.08 -4.57
C GLY A 205 -14.82 -1.75 -4.18
N GLN A 206 -15.85 -1.79 -3.35
CA GLN A 206 -16.53 -0.59 -2.84
C GLN A 206 -15.60 0.32 -2.03
N LEU A 207 -14.76 -0.26 -1.17
CA LEU A 207 -13.76 0.49 -0.41
C LEU A 207 -12.75 1.19 -1.33
N HIS A 208 -12.20 0.46 -2.31
CA HIS A 208 -11.28 1.03 -3.29
C HIS A 208 -11.92 2.21 -4.04
N ASP A 209 -13.16 2.03 -4.51
CA ASP A 209 -13.88 3.06 -5.26
C ASP A 209 -14.22 4.28 -4.39
N ALA A 210 -14.63 4.06 -3.14
CA ALA A 210 -14.93 5.14 -2.20
C ALA A 210 -13.67 5.98 -1.86
N LEU A 211 -12.51 5.33 -1.73
CA LEU A 211 -11.25 6.01 -1.44
C LEU A 211 -10.65 6.75 -2.64
N ASN A 212 -11.14 6.52 -3.87
CA ASN A 212 -10.72 7.30 -5.05
C ASN A 212 -11.01 8.80 -4.89
N ALA A 213 -11.98 9.18 -4.07
CA ALA A 213 -12.23 10.58 -3.70
C ALA A 213 -10.99 11.29 -3.08
N TYR A 214 -10.06 10.53 -2.53
CA TYR A 214 -8.83 11.03 -1.89
C TYR A 214 -7.57 10.61 -2.63
N ALA A 215 -7.68 10.09 -3.85
CA ALA A 215 -6.56 9.46 -4.55
C ALA A 215 -5.82 10.37 -5.54
N ASP A 216 -5.97 11.69 -5.39
CA ASP A 216 -5.28 12.67 -6.23
C ASP A 216 -3.76 12.65 -6.02
N VAL A 217 -3.00 12.73 -7.11
CA VAL A 217 -1.54 12.74 -7.10
C VAL A 217 -1.05 14.14 -7.45
N LYS A 218 -0.48 14.82 -6.46
CA LYS A 218 -0.09 16.25 -6.49
C LYS A 218 1.41 16.44 -6.59
#